data_AF-A0A7U9NA06-F1
#
_entry.id   AF-A0A7U9NA06-F1
#
_cell.length_a   1.000
_cell.length_b   1.000
_cell.length_c   1.000
_cell.angle_alpha   90.00
_cell.angle_beta   90.00
_cell.angle_gamma   90.00
#
_symmetry.space_group_name_H-M   'P 1'
#
loop_
_entity.id
_entity.type
_entity.pdbx_description
1 polymer ?
#
loop_
_entity_poly.entity_id
_entity_poly.type
_entity_poly.pdbx_seq_one_letter_code
_entity_poly.pdbx_strand_id
1 'polypeptide(L)'
;MGKFFKYFFYGFFIGVGITMALYALGFVIELGNCACGIFTCDCDRGDALPFMWYGSSFFTCLAWTTIGSTVIGGIYGASAGIQEKRARDAALNAEALEKAKKRRKHNASKLKSDVNEKHITIHSCQKKAYEYDISTNYQAAELQKNGWIMLKNAYDSNLEMKTIIEEAKGEVENNDSI
;
A
#
# COMPACT_ATOMS: atom_id res chain seq x y z
N MET A 1 9.18 29.02 11.96
CA MET A 1 9.42 30.25 11.18
C MET A 1 10.77 30.91 11.47
N GLY A 2 11.32 30.85 12.68
CA GLY A 2 12.56 31.58 13.03
C GLY A 2 13.80 31.29 12.16
N LYS A 3 14.03 30.04 11.73
CA LYS A 3 15.20 29.71 10.89
C LYS A 3 15.08 30.20 9.45
N PHE A 4 13.87 30.19 8.87
CA PHE A 4 13.65 30.75 7.54
C PHE A 4 14.02 32.23 7.51
N PHE A 5 13.49 33.01 8.44
CA PHE A 5 13.86 34.43 8.57
C PHE A 5 15.36 34.61 8.83
N LYS A 6 15.96 33.75 9.67
CA LYS A 6 17.42 33.81 9.91
C LYS A 6 18.23 33.66 8.62
N TYR A 7 17.98 32.63 7.80
CA TYR A 7 18.74 32.42 6.56
C TYR A 7 18.38 33.42 5.45
N PHE A 8 17.13 33.91 5.44
CA PHE A 8 16.68 34.97 4.55
C PHE A 8 17.44 36.29 4.83
N PHE A 9 17.49 36.72 6.10
CA PHE A 9 18.26 37.91 6.50
C PHE A 9 19.77 37.70 6.31
N TYR A 10 20.30 36.50 6.58
CA TYR A 10 21.71 36.21 6.34
C TYR A 10 22.08 36.36 4.86
N GLY A 11 21.23 35.85 3.95
CA GLY A 11 21.40 36.05 2.51
C GLY A 11 21.34 37.52 2.11
N PHE A 12 20.40 38.28 2.67
CA PHE A 12 20.30 39.73 2.47
C PHE A 12 21.58 40.46 2.90
N PHE A 13 22.08 40.22 4.11
CA PHE A 13 23.30 40.86 4.62
C PHE A 13 24.55 40.48 3.84
N ILE A 14 24.66 39.23 3.38
CA ILE A 14 25.75 38.80 2.49
C ILE A 14 25.69 39.56 1.16
N GLY A 15 24.50 39.68 0.58
CA GLY A 15 24.29 40.45 -0.66
C GLY A 15 24.79 41.88 -0.52
N VAL A 16 24.29 42.60 0.48
CA VAL A 16 24.70 44.00 0.77
C VAL A 16 26.20 44.11 1.03
N GLY A 17 26.78 43.16 1.78
CA GLY A 17 28.21 43.14 2.09
C GLY A 17 29.09 42.97 0.84
N ILE A 18 28.71 42.06 -0.07
CA ILE A 18 29.44 41.83 -1.32
C ILE A 18 29.36 43.07 -2.22
N THR A 19 28.18 43.70 -2.35
CA THR A 19 28.04 44.92 -3.14
C THR A 19 28.91 46.05 -2.60
N MET A 20 28.94 46.23 -1.28
CA MET A 20 29.77 47.26 -0.65
C MET A 20 31.27 46.99 -0.80
N ALA A 21 31.70 45.72 -0.73
CA ALA A 21 33.08 45.35 -0.98
C ALA A 21 33.50 45.63 -2.43
N LEU A 22 32.66 45.29 -3.40
CA LEU A 22 32.89 45.61 -4.81
C LEU A 22 32.91 47.12 -5.07
N TYR A 23 32.05 47.87 -4.38
CA TYR A 23 32.03 49.33 -4.45
C TYR A 23 33.32 49.96 -3.94
N ALA A 24 33.78 49.54 -2.75
CA ALA A 24 35.03 50.02 -2.17
C ALA A 24 36.24 49.65 -3.04
N LEU A 25 36.29 48.44 -3.61
CA LEU A 25 37.35 48.03 -4.53
C LEU A 25 37.37 48.88 -5.80
N GLY A 26 36.21 49.15 -6.41
CA GLY A 26 36.11 50.03 -7.57
C GLY A 26 36.60 51.45 -7.27
N PHE A 27 36.22 52.00 -6.11
CA PHE A 27 36.66 53.34 -5.67
C PHE A 27 38.17 53.44 -5.47
N VAL A 28 38.79 52.42 -4.86
CA VAL A 28 40.24 52.41 -4.62
C VAL A 28 41.04 52.34 -5.93
N ILE A 29 40.57 51.53 -6.90
CA ILE A 29 41.19 51.42 -8.22
C ILE A 29 41.11 52.75 -8.97
N GLU A 30 39.98 53.45 -8.87
CA GLU A 30 39.78 54.74 -9.53
C GLU A 30 40.60 55.87 -8.91
N LEU A 31 40.72 55.92 -7.58
CA LEU A 31 41.65 56.82 -6.90
C LEU A 31 43.10 56.54 -7.31
N GLY A 32 43.48 55.26 -7.44
CA GLY A 32 44.80 54.85 -7.88
C GLY A 32 45.10 55.27 -9.33
N ASN A 33 44.17 55.06 -10.25
CA ASN A 33 44.31 55.49 -11.64
C ASN A 33 44.31 57.01 -11.79
N CYS A 34 43.49 57.72 -11.02
CA CYS A 34 43.49 59.19 -10.99
C CYS A 34 44.81 59.74 -10.44
N ALA A 35 45.34 59.15 -9.36
CA ALA A 35 46.64 59.52 -8.80
C ALA A 35 47.80 59.23 -9.76
N CYS A 36 47.76 58.10 -10.47
CA CYS A 36 48.73 57.79 -11.53
C CYS A 36 48.64 58.77 -12.70
N GLY A 37 47.44 59.13 -13.16
CA GLY A 37 47.24 60.11 -14.23
C GLY A 37 47.74 61.52 -13.89
N ILE A 38 47.64 61.94 -12.62
CA ILE A 38 48.24 63.18 -12.12
C ILE A 38 49.78 63.11 -12.16
N PHE A 39 50.37 61.95 -11.87
CA PHE A 39 51.82 61.75 -11.91
C PHE A 39 52.38 61.65 -13.33
N THR A 40 51.60 61.14 -14.29
CA THR A 40 52.02 60.95 -15.69
C THR A 40 51.60 62.09 -16.62
N CYS A 41 50.87 63.10 -16.14
CA CYS A 41 50.34 64.23 -16.94
C CYS A 41 49.50 63.81 -18.16
N ASP A 42 48.95 62.60 -18.15
CA ASP A 42 48.11 62.06 -19.22
C ASP A 42 46.71 61.82 -18.64
N CYS A 43 45.98 62.92 -18.42
CA CYS A 43 44.59 62.87 -17.94
C CYS A 43 43.63 62.67 -19.12
N ASP A 44 43.70 61.52 -19.77
CA ASP A 44 42.62 61.10 -20.64
C ASP A 44 41.43 60.71 -19.75
N ARG A 45 40.50 61.66 -19.59
CA ARG A 45 39.34 61.59 -18.68
C ARG A 45 38.34 60.48 -19.04
N GLY A 46 38.60 59.70 -20.09
CA GLY A 46 37.75 58.61 -20.57
C GLY A 46 38.00 57.24 -19.93
N ASP A 47 39.19 56.99 -19.35
CA ASP A 47 39.61 55.65 -18.93
C ASP A 47 39.38 55.34 -17.43
N ALA A 48 38.91 56.32 -16.67
CA ALA A 48 38.41 56.09 -15.32
C ALA A 48 37.04 55.41 -15.41
N LEU A 49 37.01 54.07 -15.44
CA LEU A 49 35.83 53.17 -15.38
C LEU A 49 34.51 53.91 -15.03
N PRO A 50 33.84 54.57 -16.01
CA PRO A 50 32.75 55.50 -15.71
C PRO A 50 31.45 54.78 -15.32
N PHE A 51 31.50 53.45 -15.32
CA PHE A 51 30.35 52.58 -15.25
C PHE A 51 29.77 52.44 -13.85
N MET A 52 30.58 52.60 -12.79
CA MET A 52 30.12 52.43 -11.40
C MET A 52 29.48 53.69 -10.79
N TRP A 53 29.83 54.87 -11.28
CA TRP A 53 29.37 56.16 -10.72
C TRP A 53 28.26 56.83 -11.52
N TYR A 54 27.92 56.28 -12.69
CA TYR A 54 26.68 56.67 -13.36
C TYR A 54 25.51 56.21 -12.48
N GLY A 55 24.76 57.19 -11.96
CA GLY A 55 23.97 57.08 -10.71
C GLY A 55 22.91 55.99 -10.61
N SER A 56 22.64 55.23 -11.68
CA SER A 56 21.73 54.07 -11.68
C SER A 56 22.45 52.72 -11.58
N SER A 57 23.71 52.61 -12.00
CA SER A 57 24.42 51.33 -12.13
C SER A 57 24.72 50.69 -10.78
N PHE A 58 25.13 51.48 -9.78
CA PHE A 58 25.39 50.99 -8.43
C PHE A 58 24.12 50.47 -7.75
N PHE A 59 23.03 51.23 -7.80
CA PHE A 59 21.74 50.81 -7.24
C PHE A 59 21.18 49.58 -7.95
N THR A 60 21.38 49.46 -9.27
CA THR A 60 21.00 48.27 -10.03
C THR A 60 21.80 47.04 -9.60
N CYS A 61 23.13 47.18 -9.45
CA CYS A 61 23.99 46.11 -8.96
C CYS A 61 23.60 45.70 -7.52
N LEU A 62 23.35 46.66 -6.64
CA LEU A 62 22.91 46.44 -5.26
C LEU A 62 21.57 45.70 -5.23
N ALA A 63 20.59 46.14 -6.03
CA ALA A 63 19.30 45.48 -6.10
C ALA A 63 19.43 44.02 -6.55
N TRP A 64 20.16 43.74 -7.63
CA TRP A 64 20.29 42.38 -8.16
C TRP A 64 21.09 41.45 -7.25
N THR A 65 22.19 41.91 -6.68
CA THR A 65 23.00 41.12 -5.74
C THR A 65 22.21 40.83 -4.48
N THR A 66 21.51 41.81 -3.92
CA THR A 66 20.66 41.62 -2.73
C THR A 66 19.50 40.68 -3.01
N ILE A 67 18.77 40.85 -4.12
CA ILE A 67 17.65 39.97 -4.50
C ILE A 67 18.16 38.54 -4.71
N GLY A 68 19.25 38.36 -5.47
CA GLY A 68 19.83 37.04 -5.73
C GLY A 68 20.27 36.32 -4.45
N SER A 69 21.03 36.99 -3.58
CA SER A 69 21.48 36.42 -2.32
C SER A 69 20.32 36.12 -1.36
N THR A 70 19.28 36.95 -1.37
CA THR A 70 18.07 36.75 -0.55
C THR A 70 17.25 35.55 -1.02
N VAL A 71 17.08 35.37 -2.34
CA VAL A 71 16.38 34.20 -2.91
C VAL A 71 17.12 32.92 -2.55
N ILE A 72 18.45 32.88 -2.70
CA ILE A 72 19.28 31.73 -2.32
C ILE A 72 19.13 31.44 -0.82
N GLY A 73 19.24 32.47 0.03
CA GLY A 73 19.03 32.34 1.49
C GLY A 73 17.63 31.82 1.85
N GLY A 74 16.59 32.26 1.14
CA GLY A 74 15.22 31.79 1.31
C GLY A 74 15.04 30.31 0.96
N ILE A 75 15.62 29.84 -0.15
CA ILE A 75 15.57 28.43 -0.57
C ILE A 75 16.28 27.54 0.46
N TYR A 76 17.46 27.93 0.92
CA TYR A 76 18.19 27.22 1.98
C TYR A 76 17.43 27.22 3.31
N GLY A 77 16.81 28.34 3.70
CA GLY A 77 15.99 28.43 4.90
C GLY A 77 14.75 27.53 4.86
N ALA A 78 14.11 27.42 3.69
CA ALA A 78 12.95 26.55 3.48
C ALA A 78 13.34 25.07 3.53
N SER A 79 14.41 24.67 2.86
CA SER A 79 14.87 23.28 2.85
C SER A 79 15.29 22.80 4.25
N ALA A 80 16.02 23.64 5.00
CA ALA A 80 16.38 23.36 6.39
C ALA A 80 15.15 23.22 7.30
N GLY A 81 14.15 24.09 7.13
CA GLY A 81 12.89 24.00 7.89
C GLY A 81 12.06 22.75 7.58
N ILE A 82 12.07 22.29 6.32
CA ILE A 82 11.38 21.05 5.92
C ILE A 82 12.08 19.82 6.49
N GLN A 83 13.42 19.80 6.51
CA GLN A 83 14.18 18.69 7.09
C GLN A 83 13.88 18.51 8.59
N GLU A 84 13.79 19.61 9.36
CA GLU A 84 13.43 19.52 10.78
C GLU A 84 12.01 19.02 11.00
N LYS A 85 11.04 19.48 10.19
CA LYS A 85 9.68 18.95 10.25
C LYS A 85 9.66 17.45 9.98
N ARG A 86 10.35 17.00 8.93
CA ARG A 86 10.43 15.58 8.60
C ARG A 86 11.13 14.76 9.69
N ALA A 87 12.17 15.28 10.32
CA ALA A 87 12.85 14.61 11.44
C ALA A 87 11.92 14.49 12.66
N ARG A 88 11.15 15.55 12.97
CA ARG A 88 10.18 15.55 14.06
C ARG A 88 9.01 14.59 13.80
N ASP A 89 8.49 14.59 12.58
CA ASP A 89 7.40 13.69 12.17
C ASP A 89 7.88 12.23 12.11
N ALA A 90 9.13 11.98 11.71
CA ALA A 90 9.72 10.65 11.75
C ALA A 90 9.83 10.11 13.18
N ALA A 91 10.22 10.95 14.15
CA ALA A 91 10.27 10.57 15.56
C ALA A 91 8.88 10.23 16.13
N LEU A 92 7.87 11.04 15.85
CA LEU A 92 6.49 10.78 16.28
C LEU A 92 5.88 9.55 15.60
N ASN A 93 6.17 9.36 14.31
CA ASN A 93 5.68 8.22 13.56
C ASN A 93 6.32 6.90 14.01
N ALA A 94 7.52 6.89 14.60
CA ALA A 94 8.12 5.68 15.14
C ALA A 94 7.28 5.06 16.28
N GLU A 95 6.79 5.89 17.22
CA GLU A 95 5.90 5.42 18.29
C GLU A 95 4.51 5.02 17.77
N ALA A 96 3.98 5.76 16.80
CA ALA A 96 2.71 5.42 16.17
C ALA A 96 2.82 4.09 15.38
N LEU A 97 3.96 3.86 14.73
CA LEU A 97 4.25 2.64 13.98
C LEU A 97 4.45 1.43 14.90
N GLU A 98 5.12 1.60 16.04
CA GLU A 98 5.21 0.61 17.12
C GLU A 98 3.83 0.20 17.63
N LYS A 99 2.97 1.18 17.95
CA LYS A 99 1.58 0.93 18.39
C LYS A 99 0.74 0.26 17.31
N ALA A 100 0.90 0.66 16.05
CA ALA A 100 0.23 0.04 14.92
C ALA A 100 0.69 -1.41 14.69
N LYS A 101 2.00 -1.70 14.80
CA LYS A 101 2.54 -3.07 14.74
C LYS A 101 1.98 -3.94 15.86
N LYS A 102 1.93 -3.44 17.10
CA LYS A 102 1.35 -4.17 18.24
C LYS A 102 -0.14 -4.47 18.02
N ARG A 103 -0.92 -3.50 17.54
CA ARG A 103 -2.34 -3.72 17.17
C ARG A 103 -2.50 -4.76 16.07
N ARG A 104 -1.68 -4.73 15.00
CA ARG A 104 -1.72 -5.73 13.93
C ARG A 104 -1.40 -7.14 14.44
N LYS A 105 -0.36 -7.28 15.27
CA LYS A 105 -0.01 -8.58 15.89
C LYS A 105 -1.15 -9.11 16.77
N HIS A 106 -1.73 -8.27 17.61
CA HIS A 106 -2.86 -8.64 18.47
C HIS A 106 -4.10 -9.05 17.66
N ASN A 107 -4.41 -8.32 16.59
CA ASN A 107 -5.55 -8.65 15.75
C ASN A 107 -5.33 -9.96 14.98
N ALA A 108 -4.11 -10.19 14.48
CA ALA A 108 -3.74 -11.45 13.83
C ALA A 108 -3.79 -12.65 14.80
N SER A 109 -3.34 -12.48 16.04
CA SER A 109 -3.44 -13.55 17.06
C SER A 109 -4.89 -13.85 17.42
N LYS A 110 -5.73 -12.82 17.55
CA LYS A 110 -7.16 -12.97 17.84
C LYS A 110 -7.90 -13.66 16.70
N LEU A 111 -7.59 -13.30 15.45
CA LEU A 111 -8.14 -13.97 14.28
C LEU A 111 -7.72 -15.44 14.24
N LYS A 112 -6.46 -15.75 14.54
CA LYS A 112 -5.96 -17.13 14.59
C LYS A 112 -6.68 -17.96 15.66
N SER A 113 -6.91 -17.40 16.84
CA SER A 113 -7.65 -18.12 17.90
C SER A 113 -9.11 -18.35 17.52
N ASP A 114 -9.78 -17.34 16.96
CA ASP A 114 -11.20 -17.42 16.56
C ASP A 114 -11.40 -18.43 15.41
N VAL A 115 -10.49 -18.45 14.43
CA VAL A 115 -10.49 -19.48 13.38
C VAL A 115 -10.25 -20.87 13.95
N ASN A 116 -9.32 -21.03 14.88
CA ASN A 116 -9.04 -22.32 15.50
C ASN A 116 -10.23 -22.83 16.34
N GLU A 117 -10.89 -21.96 17.08
CA GLU A 117 -12.09 -22.27 17.86
C GLU A 117 -13.26 -22.71 16.97
N LYS A 118 -13.51 -21.97 15.88
CA LYS A 118 -14.51 -22.35 14.87
C LYS A 118 -14.16 -23.68 14.21
N HIS A 119 -12.89 -23.93 13.89
CA HIS A 119 -12.45 -25.16 13.28
C HIS A 119 -12.65 -26.37 14.21
N ILE A 120 -12.29 -26.25 15.49
CA ILE A 120 -12.54 -27.29 16.51
C ILE A 120 -14.03 -27.55 16.66
N THR A 121 -14.85 -26.49 16.67
CA THR A 121 -16.32 -26.62 16.79
C THR A 121 -16.90 -27.38 15.60
N ILE A 122 -16.52 -27.01 14.37
CA ILE A 122 -16.96 -27.70 13.15
C ILE A 122 -16.52 -29.16 13.16
N HIS A 123 -15.24 -29.42 13.49
CA HIS A 123 -14.72 -30.78 13.56
C HIS A 123 -15.45 -31.63 14.60
N SER A 124 -15.79 -31.04 15.76
CA SER A 124 -16.57 -31.73 16.80
C SER A 124 -18.00 -32.01 16.36
N CYS A 125 -18.65 -31.10 15.63
CA CYS A 125 -19.99 -31.31 15.06
C CYS A 125 -19.96 -32.38 13.96
N GLN A 126 -18.96 -32.36 13.07
CA GLN A 126 -18.77 -33.41 12.08
C GLN A 126 -18.56 -34.76 12.76
N LYS A 127 -17.67 -34.86 13.75
CA LYS A 127 -17.44 -36.10 14.49
C LYS A 127 -18.73 -36.62 15.11
N LYS A 128 -19.52 -35.77 15.77
CA LYS A 128 -20.84 -36.15 16.31
C LYS A 128 -21.84 -36.59 15.24
N ALA A 129 -21.81 -35.98 14.05
CA ALA A 129 -22.67 -36.38 12.94
C ALA A 129 -22.27 -37.75 12.35
N TYR A 130 -20.96 -38.07 12.34
CA TYR A 130 -20.45 -39.38 11.92
C TYR A 130 -20.48 -40.45 13.02
N GLU A 131 -20.57 -40.05 14.29
CA GLU A 131 -20.73 -40.93 15.46
C GLU A 131 -22.19 -41.34 15.69
N TYR A 132 -23.15 -40.67 15.02
CA TYR A 132 -24.46 -41.24 14.77
C TYR A 132 -24.29 -42.41 13.78
N ASP A 133 -24.16 -43.61 14.33
CA ASP A 133 -24.26 -44.85 13.58
C ASP A 133 -25.63 -44.83 12.88
N ILE A 134 -25.64 -44.53 11.58
CA ILE A 134 -26.83 -44.68 10.77
C ILE A 134 -27.07 -46.19 10.75
N SER A 135 -27.90 -46.67 11.67
CA SER A 135 -28.29 -48.07 11.75
C SER A 135 -28.61 -48.57 10.35
N THR A 136 -27.71 -49.36 9.78
CA THR A 136 -27.85 -49.94 8.44
C THR A 136 -28.94 -51.00 8.41
N ASN A 137 -29.55 -51.29 9.57
CA ASN A 137 -30.73 -52.13 9.69
C ASN A 137 -31.99 -51.32 9.34
N TYR A 138 -32.15 -51.10 8.03
CA TYR A 138 -33.31 -50.43 7.45
C TYR A 138 -34.48 -51.41 7.43
N GLN A 139 -35.58 -51.14 8.13
CA GLN A 139 -36.80 -51.99 8.12
C GLN A 139 -37.30 -52.30 6.69
N ALA A 140 -36.99 -51.45 5.70
CA ALA A 140 -37.34 -51.71 4.30
C ALA A 140 -36.61 -52.91 3.70
N ALA A 141 -35.39 -53.24 4.15
CA ALA A 141 -34.65 -54.41 3.65
C ALA A 141 -35.31 -55.72 4.10
N GLU A 142 -35.83 -55.76 5.33
CA GLU A 142 -36.53 -56.92 5.88
C GLU A 142 -37.92 -57.09 5.24
N LEU A 143 -38.64 -55.98 5.03
CA LEU A 143 -39.90 -55.95 4.28
C LEU A 143 -39.72 -56.35 2.81
N GLN A 144 -38.66 -55.89 2.13
CA GLN A 144 -38.35 -56.33 0.77
C GLN A 144 -38.04 -57.82 0.72
N LYS A 145 -37.21 -58.32 1.65
CA LYS A 145 -36.88 -59.75 1.72
C LYS A 145 -38.15 -60.60 1.91
N ASN A 146 -39.04 -60.20 2.82
CA ASN A 146 -40.32 -60.90 3.04
C ASN A 146 -41.23 -60.81 1.81
N GLY A 147 -41.29 -59.65 1.15
CA GLY A 147 -42.02 -59.47 -0.10
C GLY A 147 -41.54 -60.38 -1.22
N TRP A 148 -40.22 -60.51 -1.40
CA TRP A 148 -39.62 -61.41 -2.40
C TRP A 148 -39.91 -62.88 -2.13
N ILE A 149 -39.94 -63.30 -0.86
CA ILE A 149 -40.30 -64.68 -0.48
C ILE A 149 -41.75 -64.97 -0.83
N MET A 150 -42.68 -64.06 -0.50
CA MET A 150 -44.10 -64.24 -0.84
C MET A 150 -44.32 -64.29 -2.36
N LEU A 151 -43.64 -63.41 -3.12
CA LEU A 151 -43.77 -63.37 -4.57
C LEU A 151 -43.26 -64.66 -5.21
N LYS A 152 -42.14 -65.20 -4.71
CA LYS A 152 -41.58 -66.47 -5.17
C LYS A 152 -42.54 -67.63 -4.90
N ASN A 153 -43.08 -67.73 -3.68
CA ASN A 153 -44.02 -68.80 -3.34
C ASN A 153 -45.28 -68.75 -4.23
N ALA A 154 -45.81 -67.55 -4.51
CA ALA A 154 -46.95 -67.39 -5.40
C ALA A 154 -46.62 -67.79 -6.86
N TYR A 155 -45.41 -67.49 -7.33
CA TYR A 155 -44.93 -67.93 -8.64
C TYR A 155 -44.83 -69.46 -8.73
N ASP A 156 -44.23 -70.09 -7.72
CA ASP A 156 -44.05 -71.55 -7.68
C ASP A 156 -45.43 -72.26 -7.65
N SER A 157 -46.39 -71.80 -6.84
CA SER A 157 -47.75 -72.35 -6.84
C SER A 157 -48.50 -72.15 -8.17
N ASN A 158 -48.28 -71.03 -8.86
CA ASN A 158 -48.86 -70.82 -10.19
C ASN A 158 -48.25 -71.75 -11.24
N LEU A 159 -46.95 -72.07 -11.12
CA LEU A 159 -46.29 -73.04 -12.00
C LEU A 159 -46.87 -74.44 -11.79
N GLU A 160 -47.07 -74.85 -10.54
CA GLU A 160 -47.70 -76.13 -10.19
C GLU A 160 -49.15 -76.22 -10.70
N MET A 161 -49.94 -75.14 -10.60
CA MET A 161 -51.28 -75.12 -11.18
C MET A 161 -51.23 -75.26 -12.72
N LYS A 162 -50.27 -74.61 -13.37
CA LYS A 162 -50.14 -74.68 -14.82
C LYS A 162 -49.76 -76.09 -15.29
N THR A 163 -48.87 -76.78 -14.58
CA THR A 163 -48.52 -78.18 -14.89
C THR A 163 -49.72 -79.10 -14.72
N ILE A 164 -50.51 -78.94 -13.65
CA ILE A 164 -51.74 -79.73 -13.43
C ILE A 164 -52.76 -79.47 -14.56
N ILE A 165 -52.92 -78.21 -15.00
CA ILE A 165 -53.83 -77.87 -16.11
C ILE A 165 -53.36 -78.48 -17.43
N GLU A 166 -52.06 -78.49 -17.72
CA GLU A 166 -51.50 -79.10 -18.92
C GLU A 166 -51.63 -80.63 -18.90
N GLU A 167 -51.42 -81.29 -17.76
CA GLU A 167 -51.64 -82.73 -17.58
C GLU A 167 -53.12 -83.10 -17.78
N ALA A 168 -54.05 -82.39 -17.12
CA ALA A 168 -55.49 -82.62 -17.28
C ALA A 168 -55.96 -82.40 -18.72
N LYS A 169 -55.39 -81.44 -19.44
CA LYS A 169 -55.73 -81.18 -20.84
C LYS A 169 -55.21 -82.27 -21.78
N GLY A 170 -54.02 -82.83 -21.51
CA GLY A 170 -53.49 -83.97 -22.25
C GLY A 170 -54.27 -85.27 -22.02
N GLU A 171 -54.83 -85.47 -20.82
CA GLU A 171 -55.74 -86.59 -20.54
C GLU A 171 -57.08 -86.46 -21.28
N VAL A 172 -57.61 -85.23 -21.42
CA VAL A 172 -58.84 -84.97 -22.17
C VAL A 172 -58.64 -85.15 -23.68
N GLU A 173 -57.55 -84.63 -24.27
CA GLU A 173 -57.27 -84.81 -25.71
C GLU A 173 -57.00 -86.29 -26.09
N ASN A 174 -56.43 -87.10 -25.19
CA ASN A 174 -56.28 -88.54 -25.43
C ASN A 174 -57.61 -89.31 -25.36
N ASN A 175 -58.54 -88.90 -24.49
CA ASN A 175 -59.85 -89.56 -24.36
C ASN A 175 -60.83 -89.22 -25.50
N ASP A 176 -60.66 -88.07 -26.18
CA ASP A 176 -61.50 -87.68 -27.33
C ASP A 176 -61.00 -88.24 -28.68
N SER A 177 -59.90 -89.02 -28.69
CA SER A 177 -59.28 -89.58 -29.91
C SER A 177 -59.46 -91.11 -30.10
N ILE A 178 -60.40 -91.70 -29.34
CA ILE A 178 -60.83 -93.11 -29.46
C ILE A 178 -62.20 -93.21 -30.13
#